data_AF-A0A963UEZ3-F1
#
_entry.id   AF-A0A963UEZ3-F1
#
_cell.length_a   1.000
_cell.length_b   1.000
_cell.length_c   1.000
_cell.angle_alpha   90.00
_cell.angle_beta   90.00
_cell.angle_gamma   90.00
#
_symmetry.space_group_name_H-M   'P 1'
#
loop_
_entity.id
_entity.type
_entity.pdbx_description
1 polymer ?
#
loop_
_entity_poly.entity_id
_entity_poly.type
_entity_poly.pdbx_seq_one_letter_code
_entity_poly.pdbx_strand_id
1 'polypeptide(L)' 'HGTAYDIAGQGLADPSSLVAALRIAREMARNRAG' A
#
# COMPACT_ATOMS: atom_id res chain seq x y z
N HIS A 1 -7.03 -2.65 -2.79
CA HIS A 1 -8.19 -2.04 -3.48
C HIS A 1 -7.89 -1.93 -4.97
N GLY A 2 -8.91 -1.71 -5.81
CA GLY A 2 -8.74 -1.45 -7.24
C GLY A 2 -8.23 -0.04 -7.53
N THR A 3 -8.39 0.43 -8.76
CA THR A 3 -7.92 1.76 -9.19
C THR A 3 -8.73 2.93 -8.59
N ALA A 4 -9.93 2.67 -8.07
CA ALA A 4 -10.74 3.64 -7.33
C ALA A 4 -11.01 4.95 -8.09
N TYR A 5 -11.26 4.87 -9.40
CA TYR A 5 -11.47 6.04 -10.27
C TYR A 5 -12.70 6.88 -9.87
N ASP A 6 -13.72 6.22 -9.33
CA ASP A 6 -14.96 6.81 -8.84
C ASP A 6 -14.76 7.78 -7.67
N ILE A 7 -13.65 7.62 -6.91
CA ILE A 7 -13.32 8.45 -5.73
C ILE A 7 -12.00 9.20 -5.85
N ALA A 8 -11.37 9.19 -7.04
CA ALA A 8 -10.10 9.86 -7.26
C ALA A 8 -10.23 11.39 -7.03
N GLY A 9 -9.33 11.95 -6.22
CA GLY A 9 -9.34 13.39 -5.87
C GLY A 9 -10.34 13.80 -4.80
N GLN A 10 -11.16 12.88 -4.28
CA GLN A 10 -12.19 13.20 -3.27
C GLN A 10 -11.72 13.01 -1.82
N GLY A 11 -10.52 12.45 -1.61
CA GLY A 11 -9.99 12.17 -0.27
C GLY A 11 -10.68 11.03 0.47
N LEU A 12 -11.49 10.21 -0.22
CA LEU A 12 -12.27 9.11 0.38
C LEU A 12 -11.56 7.76 0.38
N ALA A 13 -10.43 7.63 -0.33
CA ALA A 13 -9.71 6.37 -0.42
C ALA A 13 -9.04 6.02 0.91
N ASP A 14 -9.21 4.78 1.37
CA ASP A 14 -8.49 4.26 2.53
C ASP A 14 -7.06 3.83 2.15
N PRO A 15 -6.01 4.46 2.72
CA PRO A 15 -4.62 4.11 2.43
C PRO A 15 -4.11 2.87 3.17
N SER A 16 -4.87 2.29 4.12
CA SER A 16 -4.41 1.25 5.05
C SER A 16 -3.75 0.05 4.35
N SER A 17 -4.35 -0.45 3.26
CA SER A 17 -3.84 -1.60 2.53
C SER A 17 -2.50 -1.34 1.84
N LEU A 18 -2.30 -0.11 1.33
CA LEU A 18 -1.04 0.25 0.66
C LEU A 18 0.09 0.37 1.68
N VAL A 19 -0.19 0.97 2.84
CA VAL A 19 0.76 1.05 3.96
C VAL A 19 1.16 -0.36 4.43
N ALA A 20 0.20 -1.27 4.56
CA ALA A 20 0.49 -2.66 4.93
C ALA A 20 1.38 -3.36 3.89
N ALA A 21 1.09 -3.18 2.59
CA ALA A 21 1.90 -3.74 1.52
C ALA A 21 3.36 -3.25 1.56
N LEU A 22 3.58 -1.95 1.79
CA LEU A 22 4.92 -1.37 1.93
C LEU A 22 5.67 -1.93 3.15
N ARG A 23 4.99 -2.15 4.28
CA ARG A 23 5.59 -2.78 5.47
C ARG A 23 6.10 -4.18 5.18
N ILE A 24 5.27 -4.99 4.51
CA ILE A 24 5.63 -6.36 4.10
C ILE A 24 6.80 -6.32 3.11
N ALA A 25 6.75 -5.45 2.10
CA ALA A 25 7.83 -5.31 1.12
C ALA A 25 9.17 -4.95 1.79
N ARG A 26 9.15 -4.05 2.78
CA ARG A 26 10.33 -3.69 3.58
C ARG A 26 10.88 -4.90 4.35
N GLU A 27 10.01 -5.69 4.97
CA GLU A 27 10.42 -6.89 5.70
C GLU A 27 11.02 -7.96 4.77
N MET A 28 10.40 -8.19 3.62
CA MET A 28 10.94 -9.07 2.59
C MET A 28 12.32 -8.61 2.11
N ALA A 29 12.51 -7.30 1.89
CA ALA A 29 13.79 -6.74 1.48
C ALA A 29 14.88 -6.95 2.55
N ARG A 30 14.55 -6.71 3.82
CA ARG A 30 15.46 -6.95 4.95
C ARG A 30 15.90 -8.42 5.04
N ASN A 31 14.95 -9.35 4.88
CA ASN A 31 15.23 -10.78 4.95
C ASN A 31 16.08 -11.31 3.79
N ARG A 32 16.16 -10.58 2.66
CA ARG A 32 17.01 -10.94 1.52
C ARG A 32 18.42 -10.36 1.59
N ALA A 33 18.61 -9.31 2.39
CA ALA A 33 19.87 -8.56 2.47
C ALA A 33 20.83 -9.11 3.55
N GLY A 34 20.34 -10.00 4.42
CA GLY A 34 21.16 -10.78 5.35
C GLY A 34 21.34 -12.20 4.85
#